data_AF-A0A7S7NWT1-F1
#
_entry.id   AF-A0A7S7NWT1-F1
#
_cell.length_a   1.000
_cell.length_b   1.000
_cell.length_c   1.000
_cell.angle_alpha   90.00
_cell.angle_beta   90.00
_cell.angle_gamma   90.00
#
_symmetry.space_group_name_H-M   'P 1'
#
loop_
_entity.id
_entity.type
_entity.pdbx_description
1 polymer ?
#
loop_
_entity_poly.entity_id
_entity_poly.type
_entity_poly.pdbx_seq_one_letter_code
_entity_poly.pdbx_strand_id
1 'polypeptide(L)' 'MPRNARVVVPGLPYHITQRGTNREDVFFTIADRKLYLRLIVENLEWAGVRILAYCLMSNRVHFIAVPEREGRTTACTTA' A
#
# COMPACT_ATOMS: atom_id res chain seq x y z
N MET A 1 9.91 -17.85 10.16
CA MET A 1 9.70 -18.63 8.92
C MET A 1 9.95 -17.71 7.72
N PRO A 2 10.83 -18.09 6.78
CA PRO A 2 10.93 -17.39 5.51
C PRO A 2 9.60 -17.56 4.77
N ARG A 3 9.00 -16.45 4.31
CA ARG A 3 7.85 -16.49 3.41
C ARG A 3 8.37 -16.52 1.98
N ASN A 4 7.79 -17.38 1.14
CA ASN A 4 8.04 -17.33 -0.30
C ASN A 4 7.70 -15.93 -0.83
N ALA A 5 8.49 -15.45 -1.80
CA ALA A 5 8.15 -14.22 -2.49
C ALA A 5 6.75 -14.36 -3.11
N ARG A 6 5.91 -13.33 -2.95
CA ARG A 6 4.61 -13.30 -3.60
C ARG A 6 4.81 -13.10 -5.09
N VAL A 7 4.08 -13.87 -5.90
CA VAL A 7 4.00 -13.66 -7.35
C VAL A 7 3.14 -12.42 -7.59
N VAL A 8 3.65 -11.49 -8.37
CA VAL A 8 2.95 -10.26 -8.75
C VAL A 8 2.76 -10.28 -10.25
N VAL A 9 1.50 -10.25 -10.68
CA VAL A 9 1.10 -10.29 -12.08
C VAL A 9 0.71 -8.88 -12.49
N PRO A 10 1.37 -8.29 -13.50
CA PRO A 10 1.01 -6.98 -14.01
C PRO A 10 -0.45 -6.94 -14.49
N GLY A 11 -1.09 -5.79 -14.33
CA GLY A 11 -2.47 -5.54 -14.77
C GLY A 11 -3.55 -6.09 -13.84
N LEU A 12 -3.24 -6.97 -12.89
CA LEU A 12 -4.22 -7.47 -11.92
C LEU A 12 -4.33 -6.55 -10.70
N PRO A 13 -5.54 -6.26 -10.21
CA PRO A 13 -5.72 -5.47 -8.98
C PRO A 13 -5.42 -6.30 -7.74
N TYR A 14 -4.68 -5.69 -6.81
CA TYR A 14 -4.35 -6.25 -5.51
C TYR A 14 -4.89 -5.35 -4.40
N HIS A 15 -5.52 -5.96 -3.41
CA HIS A 15 -5.88 -5.27 -2.17
C HIS A 15 -4.68 -5.26 -1.23
N ILE A 16 -4.12 -4.10 -0.95
CA ILE A 16 -3.02 -3.91 -0.02
C ILE A 16 -3.57 -3.35 1.29
N THR A 17 -3.21 -3.97 2.41
CA THR A 17 -3.55 -3.49 3.75
C THR A 17 -2.30 -3.19 4.57
N GLN A 18 -2.34 -2.07 5.28
CA GLN A 18 -1.38 -1.73 6.33
C GLN A 18 -2.16 -1.57 7.64
N ARG A 19 -1.56 -2.04 8.74
CA ARG A 19 -2.08 -1.84 10.09
C ARG A 19 -0.98 -1.31 10.99
N GLY A 20 -1.33 -0.37 11.87
CA GLY A 20 -0.41 0.10 12.91
C GLY A 20 0.08 -1.05 13.79
N THR A 21 1.35 -0.98 14.18
CA THR A 21 1.94 -1.92 15.14
C THR A 21 1.11 -1.90 16.42
N ASN A 22 0.87 -3.07 17.01
CA ASN A 22 0.00 -3.21 18.18
C ASN A 22 -1.42 -2.64 18.01
N ARG A 23 -1.87 -2.44 16.76
CA ARG A 23 -3.16 -1.81 16.40
C ARG A 23 -3.27 -0.35 16.81
N GLU A 24 -2.15 0.28 17.16
CA GLU A 24 -2.08 1.70 17.51
C GLU A 24 -2.38 2.59 16.32
N ASP A 25 -2.77 3.83 16.61
CA ASP A 25 -3.02 4.83 15.60
C ASP A 25 -1.73 5.22 14.87
N VAL A 26 -1.87 5.36 13.56
CA VAL A 26 -0.81 5.78 12.63
C VAL A 26 -1.03 7.24 12.22
N PHE A 27 -2.29 7.69 12.17
CA PHE A 27 -2.66 9.06 11.83
C PHE A 27 -3.39 9.74 12.98
N PHE A 28 -2.71 10.71 13.59
CA PHE A 28 -3.22 11.50 14.71
C PHE A 28 -3.89 12.78 14.22
N THR A 29 -3.50 13.27 13.04
CA THR A 29 -4.02 14.50 12.45
C THR A 29 -4.44 14.30 10.99
N ILE A 30 -5.19 15.28 10.46
CA ILE A 30 -5.49 15.34 9.02
C ILE A 30 -4.21 15.58 8.22
N ALA A 31 -3.22 16.30 8.77
CA ALA A 31 -1.95 16.56 8.12
C ALA A 31 -1.16 15.28 7.86
N ASP A 32 -1.18 14.33 8.80
CA ASP A 32 -0.51 13.03 8.67
C ASP A 32 -1.05 12.26 7.47
N ARG A 33 -2.38 12.25 7.29
CA ARG A 33 -3.06 11.59 6.16
C ARG A 33 -2.65 12.22 4.83
N LYS A 34 -2.59 13.57 4.78
CA LYS A 34 -2.17 14.30 3.58
C LYS A 34 -0.69 14.08 3.26
N LEU A 35 0.18 14.03 4.28
CA LEU A 35 1.59 13.72 4.10
C LEU A 35 1.76 12.29 3.57
N TYR A 36 1.08 11.33 4.18
CA TYR A 36 1.13 9.94 3.75
C TYR A 36 0.70 9.75 2.30
N LEU A 37 -0.43 10.35 1.89
CA LEU A 37 -0.87 10.28 0.49
C LEU A 37 0.12 10.94 -0.48
N ARG A 38 0.77 12.05 -0.10
CA ARG A 38 1.83 12.68 -0.91
C ARG A 38 3.02 11.74 -1.10
N LEU A 39 3.51 11.14 -0.01
CA LEU A 39 4.61 10.18 -0.06
C LEU A 39 4.26 8.96 -0.94
N ILE A 40 3.02 8.48 -0.88
CA ILE A 40 2.57 7.40 -1.75
C ILE A 40 2.66 7.83 -3.21
N VAL A 41 2.07 8.97 -3.58
CA VAL A 41 2.06 9.49 -4.96
C VAL A 41 3.48 9.70 -5.50
N GLU A 42 4.38 10.28 -4.71
CA GLU A 42 5.80 10.50 -5.08
C GLU A 42 6.54 9.19 -5.43
N ASN A 43 6.07 8.04 -4.93
CA ASN A 43 6.69 6.75 -5.14
C ASN A 43 5.95 5.86 -6.16
N LEU A 44 4.75 6.23 -6.63
CA LEU A 44 3.95 5.39 -7.53
C LEU A 44 4.63 5.17 -8.88
N GLU A 45 5.21 6.23 -9.45
CA GLU A 45 5.91 6.15 -10.74
C GLU A 45 7.14 5.26 -10.63
N TRP A 46 7.99 5.50 -9.63
CA TRP A 46 9.17 4.66 -9.39
C TRP A 46 8.78 3.21 -9.12
N ALA A 47 7.66 2.96 -8.43
CA ALA A 47 7.16 1.61 -8.17
C ALA A 47 6.56 0.95 -9.43
N GLY A 48 6.06 1.72 -10.39
CA GLY A 48 5.30 1.23 -11.55
C GLY A 48 3.95 0.64 -11.11
N VAL A 49 3.22 1.37 -10.27
CA VAL A 49 1.94 0.94 -9.68
C VAL A 49 0.92 2.05 -9.81
N ARG A 50 -0.30 1.69 -10.20
CA ARG A 50 -1.47 2.58 -10.23
C ARG A 50 -2.42 2.27 -9.09
N ILE A 51 -2.97 3.29 -8.43
CA ILE A 51 -3.98 3.13 -7.37
C ILE A 51 -5.37 3.39 -7.96
N LEU A 52 -6.29 2.44 -7.79
CA LEU A 52 -7.69 2.58 -8.18
C LEU A 52 -8.55 3.21 -7.09
N ALA A 53 -8.29 2.83 -5.84
CA ALA A 53 -9.04 3.27 -4.67
C ALA A 53 -8.18 3.18 -3.41
N TYR A 54 -8.52 3.99 -2.41
CA TYR A 54 -7.88 3.93 -1.10
C TYR A 54 -8.86 4.28 0.03
N CYS A 55 -8.56 3.79 1.23
CA CYS A 55 -9.25 4.17 2.46
C CYS A 55 -8.22 4.30 3.60
N LEU A 56 -8.21 5.45 4.26
CA LEU A 56 -7.34 5.75 5.41
C LEU A 56 -8.20 5.85 6.67
N MET A 57 -8.04 4.88 7.56
CA MET A 57 -8.52 4.88 8.94
C MET A 57 -7.38 5.28 9.87
N SER A 58 -7.65 5.62 11.14
CA SER A 58 -6.61 6.06 12.08
C SER A 58 -5.46 5.06 12.24
N ASN A 59 -5.74 3.75 12.23
CA ASN A 59 -4.73 2.70 12.40
C ASN A 59 -4.62 1.72 11.22
N ARG A 60 -5.37 1.96 10.12
CA ARG A 60 -5.38 1.07 8.95
C ARG A 60 -5.40 1.82 7.64
N VAL A 61 -4.73 1.27 6.65
CA VAL A 61 -4.73 1.77 5.27
C VAL A 61 -5.11 0.62 4.35
N HIS A 62 -5.99 0.92 3.41
CA HIS A 62 -6.40 0.00 2.35
C HIS A 62 -6.12 0.67 1.01
N PHE A 63 -5.50 -0.05 0.09
CA PHE A 63 -5.31 0.36 -1.30
C PHE A 63 -5.79 -0.75 -2.24
N ILE A 64 -6.40 -0.35 -3.35
CA ILE A 64 -6.53 -1.21 -4.52
C ILE A 64 -5.47 -0.76 -5.52
N ALA A 65 -4.44 -1.58 -5.69
CA ALA A 65 -3.24 -1.26 -6.47
C ALA A 65 -3.10 -2.21 -7.66
N VAL A 66 -2.79 -1.67 -8.83
CA VAL A 66 -2.53 -2.41 -10.06
C VAL A 66 -1.07 -2.19 -10.45
N PRO A 67 -0.19 -3.21 -10.37
CA PRO A 67 1.17 -3.12 -10.87
C PRO A 67 1.16 -3.09 -12.40
N GLU A 68 2.01 -2.25 -12.99
CA GLU A 68 2.06 -2.04 -14.44
C GLU A 68 3.23 -2.80 -15.10
N ARG A 69 4.19 -3.27 -14.30
CA ARG A 69 5.37 -4.02 -14.75
C ARG A 69 5.60 -5.25 -13.88
N GLU A 70 6.28 -6.25 -14.43
CA GLU A 70 6.76 -7.38 -13.64
C GLU A 70 7.79 -6.86 -12.64
N GLY A 71 7.47 -6.99 -11.35
CA GLY A 71 8.31 -6.48 -10.27
C GLY A 71 8.08 -7.28 -9.01
N ARG A 72 9.14 -7.42 -8.21
CA ARG A 72 9.02 -7.94 -6.85
C ARG A 72 8.46 -6.82 -5.98
N THR A 73 7.13 -6.72 -5.86
CA THR A 73 6.55 -5.88 -4.81
C THR A 73 6.81 -6.60 -3.47
N THR A 74 7.70 -6.07 -2.65
CA THR A 74 7.89 -6.50 -1.26
C THR A 74 6.62 -6.13 -0.49
N ALA A 75 5.68 -7.08 -0.45
CA ALA A 75 4.31 -6.82 -0.08
C ALA A 75 4.15 -6.20 1.32
N CYS A 76 3.62 -4.98 1.35
CA CYS A 76 2.68 -4.58 2.38
C CYS A 76 1.44 -5.49 2.24
N THR A 77 0.95 -6.02 3.36
CA THR A 77 0.15 -7.23 3.43
C THR A 77 -1.16 -7.13 2.63
N THR A 78 -1.27 -7.85 1.51
CA THR A 78 -2.57 -8.42 1.06
C THR A 78 -3.05 -9.33 2.18
N ALA A 79 -4.12 -8.92 2.86
CA ALA A 79 -4.94 -9.70 3.77
C ALA A 79 -6.36 -9.64 3.21
#